data_AF-V5TTB9-F1
#
_entry.id   AF-V5TTB9-F1
#
_cell.length_a   1.000
_cell.length_b   1.000
_cell.length_c   1.000
_cell.angle_alpha   90.00
_cell.angle_beta   90.00
_cell.angle_gamma   90.00
#
_symmetry.space_group_name_H-M   'P 1'
#
loop_
_entity.id
_entity.type
_entity.pdbx_description
1 polymer ?
#
loop_
_entity_poly.entity_id
_entity_poly.type
_entity_poly.pdbx_seq_one_letter_code
_entity_poly.pdbx_strand_id
1 'polypeptide(L)'
;MDVEGYLTTNEEVRLQWDGQVKSGLTNAIKGSVIFAATNMRLLAITDSGNSKDIEYSHISSVEVETSPKYSSTGTQRDLILGFISLFGGLLILLVAENNAQILLAGIGFILGLGFVVFNWDDFEGFSSLFDFEETTVYNITLITGDEENNQISFQTEENIGAELSRIVRETN
;
A
#
# COMPACT_ATOMS: atom_id res chain seq x y z
N MET A 1 -7.75 1.95 -14.64
CA MET A 1 -7.33 1.43 -15.96
C MET A 1 -8.34 0.37 -16.37
N ASP A 2 -8.63 0.25 -17.66
CA ASP A 2 -9.72 -0.61 -18.15
C ASP A 2 -9.21 -2.04 -18.45
N VAL A 3 -9.91 -3.06 -17.91
CA VAL A 3 -9.57 -4.48 -18.06
C VAL A 3 -10.07 -5.03 -19.40
N GLU A 4 -11.08 -4.40 -20.02
CA GLU A 4 -11.75 -4.91 -21.23
C GLU A 4 -10.78 -5.17 -22.39
N GLY A 5 -9.72 -4.37 -22.52
CA GLY A 5 -8.71 -4.53 -23.57
C GLY A 5 -7.85 -5.81 -23.47
N TYR A 6 -7.93 -6.55 -22.36
CA TYR A 6 -7.18 -7.78 -22.11
C TYR A 6 -8.04 -9.05 -22.18
N LEU A 7 -9.36 -8.89 -22.38
CA LEU A 7 -10.31 -9.99 -22.44
C LEU A 7 -10.33 -10.63 -23.82
N THR A 8 -10.48 -11.95 -23.85
CA THR A 8 -10.73 -12.71 -25.08
C THR A 8 -12.21 -12.75 -25.44
N THR A 9 -12.55 -13.22 -26.65
CA THR A 9 -13.94 -13.37 -27.07
C THR A 9 -14.70 -14.32 -26.15
N ASN A 10 -15.78 -13.84 -25.52
CA ASN A 10 -16.60 -14.54 -24.50
C ASN A 10 -15.95 -14.65 -23.09
N GLU A 11 -14.89 -13.89 -22.84
CA GLU A 11 -14.34 -13.74 -21.50
C GLU A 11 -15.04 -12.58 -20.78
N GLU A 12 -15.54 -12.84 -19.57
CA GLU A 12 -16.29 -11.88 -18.75
C GLU A 12 -15.63 -11.73 -17.38
N VAL A 13 -15.47 -10.49 -16.94
CA VAL A 13 -14.97 -10.17 -15.59
C VAL A 13 -16.05 -10.52 -14.57
N ARG A 14 -15.70 -11.34 -13.59
CA ARG A 14 -16.56 -11.71 -12.46
C ARG A 14 -16.24 -10.93 -11.21
N LEU A 15 -14.97 -10.58 -11.02
CA LEU A 15 -14.48 -9.82 -9.88
C LEU A 15 -13.27 -8.99 -10.33
N GLN A 16 -13.22 -7.73 -9.91
CA GLN A 16 -12.10 -6.82 -10.18
C GLN A 16 -11.78 -6.06 -8.90
N TRP A 17 -10.50 -5.89 -8.60
CA TRP A 17 -10.04 -5.16 -7.41
C TRP A 17 -8.65 -4.57 -7.63
N ASP A 18 -8.33 -3.56 -6.84
CA ASP A 18 -6.98 -3.00 -6.76
C ASP A 18 -6.13 -3.79 -5.75
N GLY A 19 -4.87 -4.04 -6.08
CA GLY A 19 -3.96 -4.75 -5.19
C GLY A 19 -2.50 -4.45 -5.43
N GLN A 20 -1.66 -4.97 -4.54
CA GLN A 20 -0.22 -4.84 -4.61
C GLN A 20 0.44 -6.22 -4.60
N VAL A 21 1.19 -6.52 -5.65
CA VAL A 21 1.94 -7.78 -5.73
C VAL A 21 3.10 -7.76 -4.74
N LYS A 22 3.21 -8.81 -3.93
CA LYS A 22 4.33 -9.03 -3.00
C LYS A 22 5.36 -10.00 -3.57
N SER A 23 4.90 -11.12 -4.14
CA SER A 23 5.78 -12.16 -4.68
C SER A 23 5.05 -13.11 -5.63
N GLY A 24 5.81 -13.94 -6.35
CA GLY A 24 5.28 -15.04 -7.18
C GLY A 24 4.85 -14.65 -8.59
N LEU A 25 4.93 -13.36 -8.95
CA LEU A 25 4.79 -12.91 -10.33
C LEU A 25 6.14 -12.45 -10.88
N THR A 26 6.22 -12.39 -12.20
CA THR A 26 7.43 -11.96 -12.91
C THR A 26 7.83 -10.55 -12.49
N ASN A 27 9.12 -10.21 -12.65
CA ASN A 27 9.61 -8.87 -12.32
C ASN A 27 8.91 -7.73 -13.07
N ALA A 28 8.21 -8.04 -14.17
CA ALA A 28 7.42 -7.08 -14.95
C ALA A 28 6.08 -6.70 -14.28
N ILE A 29 5.61 -7.52 -13.33
CA ILE A 29 4.34 -7.31 -12.60
C ILE A 29 4.67 -7.13 -11.11
N LYS A 30 5.06 -5.91 -10.74
CA LYS A 30 5.37 -5.52 -9.37
C LYS A 30 4.71 -4.20 -9.02
N GLY A 31 4.42 -4.02 -7.73
CA GLY A 31 3.79 -2.80 -7.24
C GLY A 31 2.27 -2.85 -7.36
N SER A 32 1.66 -1.70 -7.58
CA SER A 32 0.21 -1.54 -7.73
C SER A 32 -0.26 -2.18 -9.02
N VAL A 33 -1.31 -2.98 -8.95
CA VAL A 33 -1.91 -3.69 -10.08
C VAL A 33 -3.43 -3.74 -9.91
N ILE A 34 -4.13 -3.79 -11.04
CA ILE A 34 -5.52 -4.20 -11.09
C ILE A 34 -5.54 -5.71 -11.28
N PHE A 35 -6.24 -6.40 -10.39
CA PHE A 35 -6.55 -7.80 -10.56
C PHE A 35 -7.97 -7.96 -11.12
N ALA A 36 -8.15 -8.94 -12.00
CA ALA A 36 -9.46 -9.31 -12.50
C ALA A 36 -9.59 -10.83 -12.59
N ALA A 37 -10.52 -11.40 -11.82
CA ALA A 37 -10.92 -12.79 -11.96
C ALA A 37 -12.04 -12.87 -13.01
N THR A 38 -11.76 -13.57 -14.11
CA THR A 38 -12.72 -13.77 -15.21
C THR A 38 -13.38 -15.14 -15.09
N ASN A 39 -14.31 -15.45 -15.99
CA ASN A 39 -14.82 -16.81 -16.16
C ASN A 39 -13.79 -17.81 -16.71
N MET A 40 -12.56 -17.40 -17.04
CA MET A 40 -11.53 -18.26 -17.63
C MET A 40 -10.22 -18.28 -16.85
N ARG A 41 -9.80 -17.14 -16.26
CA ARG A 41 -8.48 -16.99 -15.64
C ARG A 41 -8.44 -15.81 -14.68
N LEU A 42 -7.36 -15.71 -13.92
CA LEU A 42 -7.01 -14.52 -13.16
C LEU A 42 -6.00 -13.67 -13.95
N LEU A 43 -6.28 -12.38 -14.07
CA LEU A 43 -5.43 -11.38 -14.70
C LEU A 43 -4.84 -10.44 -13.64
N ALA A 44 -3.56 -10.10 -13.80
CA ALA A 44 -2.89 -9.05 -13.05
C ALA A 44 -2.32 -8.02 -14.04
N ILE A 45 -2.71 -6.75 -13.91
CA ILE A 45 -2.41 -5.70 -14.88
C ILE A 45 -1.78 -4.51 -14.17
N THR A 46 -0.60 -4.10 -14.60
CA THR A 46 0.11 -2.91 -14.10
C THR A 46 -0.37 -1.64 -14.81
N ASP A 47 -0.20 -0.48 -14.19
CA ASP A 47 -0.47 0.83 -14.81
C ASP A 47 0.34 1.08 -16.10
N SER A 48 1.50 0.43 -16.23
CA SER A 48 2.34 0.49 -17.44
C SER A 48 1.85 -0.38 -18.60
N GLY A 49 0.75 -1.12 -18.43
CA GLY A 49 0.20 -1.99 -19.48
C GLY A 49 0.73 -3.42 -19.50
N ASN A 50 1.72 -3.75 -18.66
CA ASN A 50 2.17 -5.14 -18.51
C ASN A 50 1.06 -5.96 -17.85
N SER A 51 0.83 -7.16 -18.36
CA SER A 51 -0.16 -8.09 -17.81
C SER A 51 0.44 -9.48 -17.61
N LYS A 52 -0.13 -10.22 -16.67
CA LYS A 52 0.12 -11.64 -16.47
C LYS A 52 -1.20 -12.35 -16.21
N ASP A 53 -1.36 -13.48 -16.88
CA ASP A 53 -2.45 -14.40 -16.73
C ASP A 53 -2.05 -15.61 -15.88
N ILE A 54 -3.02 -16.10 -15.11
CA ILE A 54 -2.92 -17.27 -14.24
C ILE A 54 -4.17 -18.11 -14.48
N GLU A 55 -4.01 -19.30 -15.04
CA GLU A 55 -5.11 -20.24 -15.22
C GLU A 55 -5.59 -20.80 -13.88
N TYR A 56 -6.89 -20.99 -13.72
CA TYR A 56 -7.46 -21.55 -12.49
C TYR A 56 -7.01 -22.99 -12.23
N SER A 57 -6.74 -23.75 -13.29
CA SER A 57 -6.19 -25.11 -13.25
C SER A 57 -4.87 -25.20 -12.48
N HIS A 58 -4.10 -24.11 -12.45
CA HIS A 58 -2.83 -24.03 -11.73
C HIS A 58 -3.02 -23.61 -10.27
N ILE A 59 -4.19 -23.13 -9.86
CA ILE A 59 -4.46 -22.66 -8.50
C ILE A 59 -5.09 -23.80 -7.69
N SER A 60 -4.35 -24.29 -6.72
CA SER A 60 -4.79 -25.36 -5.82
C SER A 60 -5.61 -24.84 -4.64
N SER A 61 -5.24 -23.67 -4.10
CA SER A 61 -5.95 -23.03 -2.99
C SER A 61 -5.77 -21.52 -2.97
N VAL A 62 -6.68 -20.86 -2.25
CA VAL A 62 -6.65 -19.42 -1.95
C VAL A 62 -6.62 -19.27 -0.43
N GLU A 63 -5.57 -18.68 0.10
CA GLU A 63 -5.40 -18.39 1.53
C GLU A 63 -5.52 -16.89 1.77
N VAL A 64 -6.13 -16.51 2.90
CA VAL A 64 -6.40 -15.11 3.24
C VAL A 64 -5.96 -14.86 4.66
N GLU A 65 -5.07 -13.89 4.84
CA GLU A 65 -4.63 -13.40 6.14
C GLU A 65 -4.92 -11.91 6.27
N THR A 66 -5.61 -11.53 7.32
CA THR A 66 -5.89 -10.12 7.62
C THR A 66 -4.80 -9.53 8.50
N SER A 67 -4.31 -8.35 8.14
CA SER A 67 -3.39 -7.58 8.98
C SER A 67 -3.84 -6.12 9.06
N PRO A 68 -3.76 -5.49 10.24
CA PRO A 68 -3.96 -4.06 10.35
C PRO A 68 -2.78 -3.32 9.70
N LYS A 69 -3.09 -2.28 8.94
CA LYS A 69 -2.11 -1.32 8.40
C LYS A 69 -2.42 0.04 9.00
N TYR A 70 -1.46 0.55 9.74
CA TYR A 70 -1.53 1.89 10.32
C TYR A 70 -0.95 2.88 9.33
N SER A 71 -1.75 3.87 8.94
CA SER A 71 -1.26 5.00 8.15
C SER A 71 -1.38 6.29 8.95
N SER A 72 -0.35 7.13 8.86
CA SER A 72 -0.41 8.49 9.36
C SER A 72 -0.77 9.40 8.19
N THR A 73 -1.72 10.30 8.40
CA THR A 73 -2.12 11.26 7.38
C THR A 73 -0.98 12.25 7.10
N GLY A 74 -0.99 12.88 5.92
CA GLY A 74 0.05 13.84 5.52
C GLY A 74 0.24 14.96 6.55
N THR A 75 -0.86 15.53 7.02
CA THR A 75 -0.88 16.60 8.04
C THR A 75 -0.26 16.17 9.36
N GLN A 76 -0.55 14.96 9.84
CA GLN A 76 0.04 14.43 11.09
C GLN A 76 1.55 14.23 10.96
N ARG A 77 2.01 13.64 9.85
CA ARG A 77 3.44 13.47 9.59
C ARG A 77 4.17 14.81 9.57
N ASP A 78 3.60 15.80 8.91
CA ASP A 78 4.17 17.14 8.78
C ASP A 78 4.23 17.87 10.13
N LEU A 79 3.20 17.71 10.97
CA LEU A 79 3.20 18.22 12.34
C LEU A 79 4.25 17.51 13.22
N ILE A 80 4.37 16.18 13.14
CA ILE A 80 5.40 15.43 13.88
C ILE A 80 6.80 15.91 13.48
N LEU A 81 7.06 16.06 12.17
CA LEU A 81 8.33 16.60 11.67
C LEU A 81 8.56 18.04 12.16
N GLY A 82 7.51 18.87 12.15
CA GLY A 82 7.54 20.22 12.70
C GLY A 82 7.95 20.24 14.17
N PHE A 83 7.33 19.42 15.02
CA PHE A 83 7.69 19.29 16.43
C PHE A 83 9.11 18.76 16.62
N ILE A 84 9.53 17.71 15.89
CA ILE A 84 10.90 17.18 15.96
C ILE A 84 11.93 18.26 15.61
N SER A 85 11.68 19.04 14.54
CA SER A 85 12.59 20.11 14.11
C SER A 85 12.62 21.26 15.12
N LEU A 86 11.47 21.62 15.70
CA LEU A 86 11.35 22.67 16.70
C LEU A 86 12.07 22.31 18.00
N PHE A 87 11.81 21.12 18.55
CA PHE A 87 12.47 20.65 19.77
C PHE A 87 13.95 20.31 19.53
N GLY A 88 14.28 19.73 18.37
CA GLY A 88 15.66 19.46 17.98
C GLY A 88 16.49 20.75 17.88
N GLY A 89 15.94 21.80 17.25
CA GLY A 89 16.56 23.12 17.22
C GLY A 89 16.75 23.70 18.61
N LEU A 90 15.73 23.64 19.49
CA LEU A 90 15.86 24.11 20.87
C LEU A 90 16.94 23.34 21.66
N LEU A 91 17.00 22.02 21.52
CA LEU A 91 18.00 21.19 22.20
C LEU A 91 19.41 21.54 21.74
N ILE A 92 19.63 21.76 20.44
CA ILE A 92 20.93 22.17 19.92
C ILE A 92 21.28 23.58 20.45
N LEU A 93 20.33 24.52 20.50
CA LEU A 93 20.57 25.85 21.09
C LEU A 93 21.01 25.78 22.56
N LEU A 94 20.46 24.85 23.34
CA LEU A 94 20.80 24.69 24.76
C LEU A 94 22.22 24.20 25.00
N VAL A 95 22.81 23.47 24.05
CA VAL A 95 24.15 22.87 24.15
C VAL A 95 25.14 23.44 23.13
N ALA A 96 24.77 24.50 22.41
CA ALA A 96 25.60 25.06 21.36
C ALA A 96 26.82 25.78 21.94
N GLU A 97 28.00 25.40 21.47
CA GLU A 97 29.28 25.99 21.88
C GLU A 97 29.88 26.90 20.80
N ASN A 98 29.31 26.90 19.58
CA ASN A 98 29.79 27.70 18.47
C ASN A 98 28.67 28.27 17.58
N ASN A 99 29.03 29.29 16.80
CA ASN A 99 28.11 30.02 15.94
C ASN A 99 27.46 29.17 14.84
N ALA A 100 28.12 28.10 14.38
CA ALA A 100 27.57 27.21 13.35
C ALA A 100 26.43 26.35 13.92
N GLN A 101 26.59 25.84 15.14
CA GLN A 101 25.53 25.11 15.86
C GLN A 101 24.33 26.02 16.15
N ILE A 102 24.58 27.26 16.58
CA ILE A 102 23.52 28.25 16.81
C ILE A 102 22.74 28.51 15.51
N LEU A 103 23.44 28.67 14.38
CA LEU A 103 22.80 28.90 13.09
C LEU A 103 21.95 27.69 12.64
N LEU A 104 22.50 26.48 12.71
CA LEU A 104 21.78 25.25 12.37
C LEU A 104 20.53 25.07 13.25
N ALA A 105 20.68 25.34 14.53
CA ALA A 105 19.59 25.25 15.50
C ALA A 105 18.49 26.28 15.23
N GLY A 106 18.87 27.52 14.89
CA GLY A 106 17.94 28.56 14.47
C GLY A 106 17.18 28.21 13.19
N ILE A 107 17.84 27.61 12.19
CA ILE A 107 17.19 27.14 10.96
C ILE A 107 16.19 26.04 11.28
N GLY A 108 16.59 25.03 12.06
CA GLY A 108 15.70 23.94 12.47
C GLY A 108 14.49 24.43 13.26
N PHE A 109 14.69 25.41 14.15
CA PHE A 109 13.62 26.04 14.92
C PHE A 109 12.62 26.80 14.03
N ILE A 110 13.11 27.62 13.09
CA ILE A 110 12.26 28.39 12.16
C ILE A 110 11.48 27.45 11.25
N LEU A 111 12.14 26.42 10.69
CA LEU A 111 11.47 25.44 9.84
C LEU A 111 10.42 24.65 10.64
N GLY A 112 10.75 24.21 11.86
CA GLY A 112 9.82 23.51 12.74
C GLY A 112 8.60 24.36 13.09
N LEU A 113 8.80 25.63 13.46
CA LEU A 113 7.71 26.58 13.68
C LEU A 113 6.86 26.78 12.41
N GLY A 114 7.49 26.89 11.24
CA GLY A 114 6.78 27.03 9.97
C GLY A 114 5.86 25.85 9.69
N PHE A 115 6.35 24.62 9.88
CA PHE A 115 5.55 23.40 9.73
C PHE A 115 4.39 23.33 10.73
N VAL A 116 4.63 23.68 11.99
CA VAL A 116 3.59 23.67 13.03
C VAL A 116 2.52 24.72 12.74
N VAL A 117 2.91 25.96 12.39
CA VAL A 117 1.96 27.05 12.10
C VAL A 117 1.16 26.77 10.83
N PHE A 118 1.81 26.29 9.77
CA PHE A 118 1.15 26.03 8.49
C PHE A 118 0.08 24.93 8.61
N ASN A 119 0.32 23.94 9.45
CA ASN A 119 -0.61 22.82 9.67
C ASN A 119 -1.46 23.01 10.95
N TRP A 120 -1.43 24.19 11.58
CA TRP A 120 -2.12 24.43 12.85
C TRP A 120 -3.65 24.49 12.69
N ASP A 121 -4.12 25.04 11.57
CA ASP A 121 -5.55 25.19 11.33
C ASP A 121 -6.26 23.84 11.11
N ASP A 122 -5.52 22.85 10.61
CA ASP A 122 -5.96 21.46 10.43
C ASP A 122 -5.69 20.58 11.68
N PHE A 123 -5.15 21.16 12.75
CA PHE A 123 -4.73 20.42 13.93
C PHE A 123 -5.85 20.32 14.97
N GLU A 124 -6.46 19.15 15.07
CA GLU A 124 -7.54 18.89 16.04
C GLU A 124 -7.05 18.62 17.48
N GLY A 125 -5.75 18.78 17.76
CA GLY A 125 -5.15 18.66 19.09
C GLY A 125 -4.14 17.52 19.24
N PHE A 126 -3.38 17.50 20.35
CA PHE A 126 -2.22 16.60 20.52
C PHE A 126 -2.53 15.10 20.38
N SER A 127 -3.77 14.68 20.67
CA SER A 127 -4.21 13.30 20.46
C SER A 127 -4.23 12.91 18.98
N SER A 128 -4.49 13.85 18.06
CA SER A 128 -4.51 13.57 16.62
C SER A 128 -3.13 13.27 16.05
N LEU A 129 -2.04 13.64 16.74
CA LEU A 129 -0.67 13.22 16.35
C LEU A 129 -0.44 11.72 16.51
N PHE A 130 -1.26 11.05 17.32
CA PHE A 130 -1.19 9.62 17.59
C PHE A 130 -2.43 8.88 17.08
N ASP A 131 -3.30 9.57 16.34
CA ASP A 131 -4.50 9.00 15.76
C ASP A 131 -4.14 8.38 14.41
N PHE A 132 -3.69 7.13 14.43
CA PHE A 132 -3.35 6.40 13.23
C PHE A 132 -4.63 5.83 12.62
N GLU A 133 -4.85 6.09 11.33
CA GLU A 133 -5.94 5.43 10.63
C GLU A 133 -5.59 3.95 10.47
N GLU A 134 -6.38 3.09 11.13
CA GLU A 134 -6.28 1.64 11.02
C GLU A 134 -7.08 1.17 9.81
N THR A 135 -6.38 0.79 8.75
CA THR A 135 -6.99 0.16 7.57
C THR A 135 -6.78 -1.35 7.64
N THR A 136 -7.83 -2.13 7.41
CA THR A 136 -7.70 -3.59 7.29
C THR A 136 -7.15 -3.93 5.91
N VAL A 137 -6.03 -4.66 5.87
CA VAL A 137 -5.45 -5.17 4.62
C VAL A 137 -5.58 -6.69 4.60
N TYR A 138 -5.99 -7.21 3.45
CA TYR A 138 -6.09 -8.63 3.17
C TYR A 138 -4.86 -9.06 2.38
N ASN A 139 -4.04 -9.93 2.97
CA ASN A 139 -2.97 -10.64 2.30
C ASN A 139 -3.56 -11.91 1.70
N ILE A 140 -3.47 -12.05 0.39
CA ILE A 140 -4.02 -13.18 -0.33
C ILE A 140 -2.86 -13.94 -0.96
N THR A 141 -2.82 -15.24 -0.67
CA THR A 141 -1.81 -16.15 -1.21
C THR A 141 -2.51 -17.21 -2.03
N LEU A 142 -2.17 -17.28 -3.31
CA LEU A 142 -2.57 -18.35 -4.22
C LEU A 142 -1.49 -19.42 -4.18
N ILE A 143 -1.85 -20.64 -3.80
CA ILE A 143 -0.94 -21.78 -3.89
C ILE A 143 -1.08 -22.37 -5.28
N THR A 144 -0.01 -22.30 -6.06
CA THR A 144 0.00 -22.80 -7.43
C THR A 144 0.77 -24.11 -7.55
N GLY A 145 0.42 -24.91 -8.56
CA GLY A 145 1.15 -26.14 -8.92
C GLY A 145 2.33 -25.91 -9.88
N ASP A 146 2.70 -24.66 -10.17
CA ASP A 146 3.76 -24.32 -11.11
C ASP A 146 5.14 -24.36 -10.43
N GLU A 147 6.06 -25.18 -10.96
CA GLU A 147 7.41 -25.37 -10.40
C GLU A 147 8.20 -24.06 -10.28
N GLU A 148 7.95 -23.07 -11.14
CA GLU A 148 8.64 -21.77 -11.08
C GLU A 148 8.02 -20.81 -10.05
N ASN A 149 6.72 -20.90 -9.76
CA ASN A 149 6.01 -19.95 -8.89
C ASN A 149 4.95 -20.65 -8.02
N ASN A 150 5.38 -21.56 -7.15
CA ASN A 150 4.51 -22.33 -6.26
C ASN A 150 3.55 -21.47 -5.40
N GLN A 151 3.83 -20.18 -5.22
CA GLN A 151 2.99 -19.26 -4.45
C GLN A 151 2.98 -17.86 -5.06
N ILE A 152 1.78 -17.28 -5.24
CA ILE A 152 1.59 -15.89 -5.64
C ILE A 152 0.95 -15.15 -4.47
N SER A 153 1.60 -14.08 -3.99
CA SER A 153 1.10 -13.29 -2.86
C SER A 153 0.84 -11.85 -3.27
N PHE A 154 -0.32 -11.33 -2.89
CA PHE A 154 -0.72 -9.95 -3.09
C PHE A 154 -1.50 -9.40 -1.91
N GLN A 155 -1.54 -8.08 -1.79
CA GLN A 155 -2.31 -7.35 -0.78
C GLN A 155 -3.43 -6.55 -1.44
N THR A 156 -4.57 -6.44 -0.76
CA THR A 156 -5.67 -5.57 -1.15
C THR A 156 -6.39 -5.04 0.10
N GLU A 157 -7.08 -3.92 -0.03
CA GLU A 157 -7.93 -3.36 1.01
C GLU A 157 -9.37 -3.90 0.91
N GLU A 158 -9.68 -4.63 -0.17
CA GLU A 158 -10.99 -5.22 -0.43
C GLU A 158 -11.07 -6.67 0.05
N ASN A 159 -12.19 -7.05 0.68
CA ASN A 159 -12.41 -8.42 1.16
C ASN A 159 -12.83 -9.35 0.00
N ILE A 160 -11.89 -9.69 -0.87
CA ILE A 160 -12.15 -10.49 -2.07
C ILE A 160 -11.90 -11.99 -1.89
N GLY A 161 -11.34 -12.40 -0.75
CA GLY A 161 -10.83 -13.76 -0.54
C GLY A 161 -11.88 -14.87 -0.69
N ALA A 162 -13.06 -14.68 -0.10
CA ALA A 162 -14.15 -15.66 -0.17
C ALA A 162 -14.71 -15.79 -1.60
N GLU A 163 -14.88 -14.66 -2.30
CA GLU A 163 -15.40 -14.64 -3.66
C GLU A 163 -14.39 -15.19 -4.67
N LEU A 164 -13.11 -14.82 -4.53
CA LEU A 164 -12.05 -15.39 -5.35
C LEU A 164 -11.94 -16.90 -5.16
N SER A 165 -11.99 -17.39 -3.92
CA SER A 165 -12.01 -18.84 -3.63
C SER A 165 -13.19 -19.54 -4.30
N ARG A 166 -14.39 -18.92 -4.28
CA ARG A 166 -15.59 -19.43 -4.95
C ARG A 166 -15.38 -19.51 -6.47
N ILE A 167 -14.88 -18.44 -7.10
CA ILE A 167 -14.64 -18.38 -8.55
C ILE A 167 -13.64 -19.46 -8.99
N VAL A 168 -12.52 -19.60 -8.27
CA VAL A 168 -11.49 -20.62 -8.55
C VAL A 168 -12.10 -22.02 -8.48
N ARG A 169 -12.95 -22.30 -7.48
CA ARG A 169 -13.60 -23.60 -7.30
C ARG A 169 -14.71 -23.90 -8.31
N GLU A 170 -15.42 -22.90 -8.79
CA GLU A 170 -16.49 -23.07 -9.79
C GLU A 170 -15.95 -23.28 -11.21
N THR A 171 -14.70 -22.87 -11.44
CA THR A 171 -14.08 -22.88 -12.78
C THR A 171 -13.07 -24.03 -12.96
N ASN A 172 -12.65 -24.67 -11.86
CA ASN A 172 -11.92 -25.94 -11.85
C ASN A 172 -12.89 -27.14 -11.89
#